data_AF-A0A934ERN7-F1
#
_entry.id   AF-A0A934ERN7-F1
#
_cell.length_a   1.000
_cell.length_b   1.000
_cell.length_c   1.000
_cell.angle_alpha   90.00
_cell.angle_beta   90.00
_cell.angle_gamma   90.00
#
_symmetry.space_group_name_H-M   'P 1'
#
loop_
_entity.id
_entity.type
_entity.pdbx_description
1 polymer ?
#
loop_
_entity_poly.entity_id
_entity_poly.type
_entity_poly.pdbx_seq_one_letter_code
_entity_poly.pdbx_strand_id
1 'polypeptide(L)'
;MKAVFISDAHLKNLSDNNYKTLLNFLDNLKNTNLLVILGDMFDFFSGYNKIAHKHHKPVLDRLLNLKDSGTKIIYLEGNHDFFMGRFFTETLEADVYSDNAEITLDGKKIFMAHGDMINKKDYGYRALRVFLRSWFIRLVFNILPSVVVWRIANYMSKSSRQYLGKGFYDEALFF
;
A
#
# COMPACT_ATOMS: atom_id res chain seq x y z
N MET A 1 10.87 -1.63 22.38
CA MET A 1 9.49 -1.45 21.87
C MET A 1 9.18 -2.54 20.84
N LYS A 2 7.93 -3.03 20.68
CA LYS A 2 7.61 -3.97 19.58
C LYS A 2 7.07 -3.21 18.38
N ALA A 3 7.87 -3.17 17.31
CA ALA A 3 7.47 -2.62 16.01
C ALA A 3 7.40 -3.74 14.97
N VAL A 4 6.38 -3.70 14.11
CA VAL A 4 6.14 -4.68 13.04
C VAL A 4 6.10 -3.95 11.71
N PHE A 5 6.80 -4.49 10.70
CA PHE A 5 6.87 -3.94 9.35
C PHE A 5 6.32 -4.98 8.37
N ILE A 6 5.41 -4.56 7.50
CA ILE A 6 4.81 -5.40 6.45
C ILE A 6 4.68 -4.60 5.15
N SER A 7 4.67 -5.28 4.00
CA SER A 7 4.50 -4.70 2.67
C SER A 7 3.95 -5.73 1.69
N ASP A 8 3.53 -5.31 0.50
CA ASP A 8 3.32 -6.16 -0.67
C ASP A 8 2.37 -7.35 -0.45
N ALA A 9 1.31 -7.13 0.32
CA ALA A 9 0.28 -8.16 0.53
C ALA A 9 -0.60 -8.37 -0.71
N HIS A 10 -0.77 -7.34 -1.56
CA HIS A 10 -1.52 -7.38 -2.82
C HIS A 10 -2.89 -8.07 -2.71
N LEU A 11 -3.67 -7.67 -1.70
CA LEU A 11 -4.94 -8.32 -1.38
C LEU A 11 -5.99 -8.10 -2.48
N LYS A 12 -6.50 -9.20 -3.05
CA LYS A 12 -7.49 -9.20 -4.16
C LYS A 12 -8.83 -9.80 -3.76
N ASN A 13 -8.80 -11.00 -3.18
CA ASN A 13 -10.00 -11.76 -2.88
C ASN A 13 -9.92 -12.37 -1.47
N LEU A 14 -11.07 -12.38 -0.78
CA LEU A 14 -11.24 -12.96 0.54
C LEU A 14 -10.96 -14.47 0.58
N SER A 15 -11.09 -15.16 -0.56
CA SER A 15 -10.78 -16.58 -0.67
C SER A 15 -9.28 -16.88 -0.65
N ASP A 16 -8.43 -15.91 -0.99
CA ASP A 16 -7.00 -16.12 -1.20
C ASP A 16 -6.31 -16.51 0.11
N ASN A 17 -5.41 -17.50 0.04
CA ASN A 17 -4.71 -17.97 1.24
C ASN A 17 -3.87 -16.85 1.87
N ASN A 18 -3.17 -16.03 1.07
CA ASN A 18 -2.40 -14.89 1.56
C ASN A 18 -3.28 -13.88 2.32
N TYR A 19 -4.52 -13.67 1.86
CA TYR A 19 -5.47 -12.80 2.52
C TYR A 19 -5.81 -13.33 3.92
N LYS A 20 -6.15 -14.62 4.02
CA LYS A 20 -6.48 -15.26 5.31
C LYS A 20 -5.28 -15.28 6.25
N THR A 21 -4.08 -15.56 5.73
CA THR A 21 -2.83 -15.53 6.49
C THR A 21 -2.58 -14.15 7.08
N LEU A 22 -2.75 -13.08 6.28
CA LEU A 22 -2.59 -11.72 6.77
C LEU A 22 -3.64 -11.37 7.83
N LEU A 23 -4.91 -11.71 7.62
CA LEU A 23 -5.94 -11.47 8.63
C LEU A 23 -5.60 -12.16 9.95
N ASN A 24 -5.23 -13.43 9.90
CA ASN A 24 -4.83 -14.18 11.08
C ASN A 24 -3.57 -13.58 11.73
N PHE A 25 -2.62 -13.11 10.94
CA PHE A 25 -1.44 -12.40 11.45
C PHE A 25 -1.85 -11.14 12.22
N LEU A 26 -2.68 -10.28 11.64
CA LEU A 26 -3.16 -9.06 12.28
C LEU A 26 -3.97 -9.36 13.55
N ASP A 27 -4.84 -10.37 13.53
CA ASP A 27 -5.63 -10.81 14.68
C ASP A 27 -4.74 -11.29 15.85
N ASN A 28 -3.52 -11.77 15.56
CA ASN A 28 -2.56 -12.25 16.55
C ASN A 28 -1.49 -11.21 16.94
N LEU A 29 -1.54 -9.99 16.41
CA LEU A 29 -0.62 -8.92 16.79
C LEU A 29 -0.95 -8.38 18.20
N LYS A 30 -0.46 -9.08 19.22
CA LYS A 30 -0.55 -8.64 20.62
C LYS A 30 0.65 -7.79 21.02
N ASN A 31 0.39 -6.82 21.91
CA ASN A 31 1.39 -5.92 22.52
C ASN A 31 2.30 -5.25 21.48
N THR A 32 1.74 -4.89 20.33
CA THR A 32 2.46 -4.18 19.25
C THR A 32 2.33 -2.69 19.49
N ASN A 33 3.45 -1.97 19.59
CA ASN A 33 3.44 -0.53 19.80
C ASN A 33 3.30 0.23 18.47
N LEU A 34 3.90 -0.32 17.41
CA LEU A 34 3.96 0.30 16.09
C LEU A 34 3.76 -0.76 15.00
N LEU A 35 2.83 -0.50 14.10
CA LEU A 35 2.68 -1.20 12.84
C LEU A 35 3.05 -0.25 11.69
N VAL A 36 4.04 -0.63 10.91
CA VAL A 36 4.46 0.09 9.69
C VAL A 36 4.05 -0.74 8.48
N ILE A 37 3.27 -0.13 7.58
CA ILE A 37 2.86 -0.71 6.31
C ILE A 37 3.62 0.03 5.20
N LEU A 38 4.50 -0.67 4.48
CA LEU A 38 5.36 -0.11 3.43
C LEU A 38 4.75 -0.29 2.03
N GLY A 39 3.48 0.09 1.88
CA GLY A 39 2.78 0.08 0.60
C GLY A 39 2.33 -1.30 0.11
N ASP A 40 1.54 -1.26 -0.95
CA ASP A 40 1.01 -2.39 -1.71
C ASP A 40 0.29 -3.44 -0.82
N MET A 41 -0.43 -2.97 0.20
CA MET A 41 -1.31 -3.80 1.02
C MET A 41 -2.49 -4.31 0.19
N PHE A 42 -3.04 -3.47 -0.68
CA PHE A 42 -4.16 -3.80 -1.55
C PHE A 42 -3.68 -3.89 -2.99
N ASP A 43 -4.22 -4.83 -3.77
CA ASP A 43 -3.88 -4.89 -5.21
C ASP A 43 -4.33 -3.64 -5.98
N PHE A 44 -5.33 -2.93 -5.44
CA PHE A 44 -5.60 -1.55 -5.79
C PHE A 44 -6.38 -0.84 -4.68
N PHE A 45 -5.88 0.30 -4.22
CA PHE A 45 -6.62 1.18 -3.32
C PHE A 45 -6.43 2.64 -3.72
N SER A 46 -7.54 3.37 -3.80
CA SER A 46 -7.49 4.82 -3.89
C SER A 46 -8.59 5.40 -3.03
N GLY A 47 -8.22 6.27 -2.09
CA GLY A 47 -9.12 6.86 -1.09
C GLY A 47 -10.18 7.81 -1.67
N TYR A 48 -10.22 7.97 -2.99
CA TYR A 48 -11.19 8.76 -3.74
C TYR A 48 -12.40 7.97 -4.22
N ASN A 49 -12.27 6.65 -4.28
CA ASN A 49 -13.42 5.81 -4.55
C ASN A 49 -14.26 5.77 -3.26
N LYS A 50 -15.45 6.39 -3.28
CA LYS A 50 -16.42 6.33 -2.17
C LYS A 50 -16.77 4.90 -1.74
N ILE A 51 -16.41 3.91 -2.56
CA ILE A 51 -16.58 2.50 -2.28
C ILE A 51 -15.20 1.93 -1.93
N ALA A 52 -14.88 1.87 -0.63
CA ALA A 52 -14.02 0.81 -0.18
C ALA A 52 -14.67 -0.51 -0.60
N HIS A 53 -14.03 -1.26 -1.48
CA HIS A 53 -14.61 -2.51 -1.95
C HIS A 53 -14.88 -3.44 -0.76
N LYS A 54 -15.94 -4.25 -0.82
CA LYS A 54 -16.34 -5.15 0.28
C LYS A 54 -15.18 -6.01 0.80
N HIS A 55 -14.22 -6.35 -0.07
CA HIS A 55 -13.05 -7.15 0.28
C HIS A 55 -11.93 -6.37 0.99
N HIS A 56 -11.96 -5.03 1.08
CA HIS A 56 -11.02 -4.28 1.91
C HIS A 56 -11.46 -4.27 3.38
N LYS A 57 -12.77 -4.31 3.63
CA LYS A 57 -13.37 -4.13 4.96
C LYS A 57 -12.74 -5.01 6.05
N PRO A 58 -12.53 -6.33 5.86
CA PRO A 58 -11.95 -7.16 6.92
C PRO A 58 -10.59 -6.66 7.41
N VAL A 59 -9.70 -6.25 6.49
CA VAL A 59 -8.38 -5.70 6.84
C VAL A 59 -8.52 -4.37 7.54
N LEU A 60 -9.37 -3.47 7.02
CA LEU A 60 -9.61 -2.15 7.63
C LEU A 60 -10.15 -2.27 9.07
N ASP A 61 -11.04 -3.23 9.32
CA ASP A 61 -11.56 -3.52 10.65
C ASP A 61 -10.46 -4.00 11.60
N ARG A 62 -9.49 -4.82 11.12
CA ARG A 62 -8.34 -5.25 11.95
C ARG A 62 -7.39 -4.10 12.26
N LEU A 63 -7.13 -3.23 11.28
CA LEU A 63 -6.32 -2.04 11.51
C LEU A 63 -6.96 -1.13 12.55
N LEU A 64 -8.29 -0.98 12.50
CA LEU A 64 -9.04 -0.21 13.50
C LEU A 64 -8.93 -0.86 14.89
N ASN A 65 -9.10 -2.18 15.01
CA ASN A 65 -8.92 -2.89 16.28
C ASN A 65 -7.51 -2.71 16.86
N LEU A 66 -6.47 -2.74 16.01
CA LEU A 66 -5.09 -2.50 16.43
C LEU A 66 -4.91 -1.06 16.93
N LYS A 67 -5.45 -0.08 16.20
CA LYS A 67 -5.45 1.32 16.62
C LYS A 67 -6.14 1.50 17.98
N ASP A 68 -7.34 0.94 18.14
CA ASP A 68 -8.12 1.04 19.37
C ASP A 68 -7.43 0.34 20.57
N SER A 69 -6.59 -0.66 20.29
CA SER A 69 -5.71 -1.28 21.30
C SER A 69 -4.46 -0.45 21.65
N GLY A 70 -4.29 0.72 21.03
CA GLY A 70 -3.16 1.63 21.25
C GLY A 70 -1.96 1.41 20.31
N THR A 71 -2.10 0.57 19.28
CA THR A 71 -1.03 0.40 18.26
C THR A 71 -0.99 1.64 17.36
N LYS A 72 0.17 2.30 17.27
CA LYS A 72 0.37 3.36 16.27
C LYS A 72 0.51 2.74 14.88
N ILE A 73 -0.05 3.39 13.86
CA ILE A 73 0.02 2.93 12.49
C ILE A 73 0.72 3.97 11.63
N ILE A 74 1.77 3.54 10.93
CA ILE A 74 2.43 4.31 9.87
C ILE A 74 2.13 3.60 8.55
N TYR A 75 1.70 4.36 7.54
CA TYR A 75 1.39 3.84 6.21
C TYR A 75 2.17 4.60 5.15
N LEU A 76 3.04 3.92 4.41
CA LEU A 76 3.66 4.45 3.20
C LEU A 76 2.85 4.01 2.00
N GLU A 77 2.56 4.93 1.09
CA GLU A 77 1.84 4.63 -0.16
C GLU A 77 2.74 3.84 -1.12
N GLY A 78 2.21 2.74 -1.65
CA GLY A 78 2.82 1.98 -2.72
C GLY A 78 2.40 2.47 -4.10
N ASN A 79 2.66 1.67 -5.12
CA ASN A 79 2.21 1.98 -6.48
C ASN A 79 0.84 1.40 -6.82
N HIS A 80 0.32 0.49 -5.99
CA HIS A 80 -1.03 -0.04 -6.09
C HIS A 80 -2.01 0.65 -5.14
N ASP A 81 -1.52 1.20 -4.04
CA ASP A 81 -2.31 1.89 -3.02
C ASP A 81 -1.79 3.30 -2.74
N PHE A 82 -2.47 4.28 -3.32
CA PHE A 82 -2.06 5.67 -3.23
C PHE A 82 -3.27 6.57 -3.07
N PHE A 83 -3.03 7.76 -2.55
CA PHE A 83 -4.07 8.66 -2.06
C PHE A 83 -4.89 8.03 -0.95
N MET A 84 -4.23 7.60 0.13
CA MET A 84 -4.93 7.04 1.27
C MET A 84 -5.91 8.08 1.83
N GLY A 85 -7.20 7.74 1.81
CA GLY A 85 -8.28 8.69 2.08
C GLY A 85 -8.45 8.99 3.56
N ARG A 86 -9.50 9.77 3.87
CA ARG A 86 -9.87 10.17 5.24
C ARG A 86 -9.98 9.02 6.23
N PHE A 87 -10.33 7.81 5.77
CA PHE A 87 -10.33 6.64 6.63
C PHE A 87 -8.96 6.41 7.29
N PHE A 88 -7.85 6.52 6.56
CA PHE A 88 -6.52 6.29 7.11
C PHE A 88 -6.06 7.45 8.00
N THR A 89 -6.30 8.70 7.58
CA THR A 89 -5.79 9.87 8.31
C THR A 89 -6.68 10.31 9.46
N GLU A 90 -8.01 10.19 9.34
CA GLU A 90 -8.99 10.68 10.32
C GLU A 90 -9.58 9.54 11.18
N THR A 91 -9.84 8.35 10.60
CA THR A 91 -10.45 7.23 11.36
C THR A 91 -9.39 6.35 12.02
N LEU A 92 -8.37 5.93 11.27
CA LEU A 92 -7.23 5.19 11.81
C LEU A 92 -6.21 6.09 12.49
N GLU A 93 -6.28 7.42 12.30
CA GLU A 93 -5.28 8.37 12.80
C GLU A 93 -3.84 7.93 12.45
N ALA A 94 -3.67 7.31 11.28
CA ALA A 94 -2.40 6.79 10.83
C ALA A 94 -1.55 7.92 10.24
N ASP A 95 -0.24 7.86 10.49
CA ASP A 95 0.73 8.72 9.81
C ASP A 95 0.93 8.19 8.39
N VAL A 96 0.34 8.87 7.40
CA VAL A 96 0.42 8.49 5.99
C VAL A 96 1.52 9.28 5.28
N TYR A 97 2.42 8.58 4.59
CA TYR A 97 3.50 9.16 3.80
C TYR A 97 3.40 8.72 2.34
N SER A 98 3.49 9.67 1.41
CA SER A 98 3.37 9.35 -0.01
C SER A 98 4.59 8.66 -0.60
N ASP A 99 5.80 8.96 -0.13
CA ASP A 99 7.03 8.54 -0.80
C ASP A 99 8.01 7.83 0.14
N ASN A 100 8.44 8.52 1.19
CA ASN A 100 9.38 8.00 2.17
C ASN A 100 9.11 8.62 3.53
N ALA A 101 9.63 7.98 4.57
CA ALA A 101 9.58 8.48 5.92
C ALA A 101 10.86 8.09 6.66
N GLU A 102 11.26 8.94 7.61
CA GLU A 102 12.31 8.63 8.56
C GLU A 102 11.73 8.61 9.97
N ILE A 103 11.98 7.53 10.70
CA ILE A 103 11.57 7.39 12.09
C ILE A 103 12.77 7.05 12.97
N THR A 104 12.65 7.32 14.26
CA THR A 104 13.61 6.87 15.26
C THR A 104 12.96 5.81 16.13
N LEU A 105 13.46 4.57 16.10
CA LEU A 105 13.00 3.48 16.96
C LEU A 105 14.16 2.98 17.83
N ASP A 106 13.96 2.98 19.14
CA ASP A 106 14.95 2.54 20.14
C ASP A 106 16.35 3.16 19.89
N GLY A 107 16.39 4.46 19.58
CA GLY A 107 17.62 5.23 19.33
C GLY A 107 18.22 5.08 17.92
N LYS A 108 17.65 4.24 17.06
CA LYS A 108 18.10 4.03 15.68
C LYS A 108 17.25 4.82 14.70
N LYS A 109 17.91 5.54 13.78
CA LYS A 109 17.24 6.16 12.63
C LYS A 109 16.95 5.09 11.58
N ILE A 110 15.71 5.04 11.10
CA ILE A 110 15.24 4.09 10.10
C ILE A 110 14.67 4.90 8.94
N PHE A 111 15.26 4.73 7.77
CA PHE A 111 14.70 5.23 6.51
C PHE A 111 13.76 4.18 5.92
N MET A 112 12.58 4.63 5.51
CA MET A 112 11.51 3.78 5.00
C MET A 112 11.03 4.32 3.66
N ALA A 113 10.90 3.43 2.69
CA ALA A 113 10.30 3.69 1.39
C ALA A 113 9.63 2.39 0.93
N HIS A 114 8.61 2.50 0.06
CA HIS A 114 8.03 1.32 -0.59
C HIS A 114 9.06 0.61 -1.49
N GLY A 115 9.82 1.39 -2.28
CA GLY A 115 10.99 0.89 -3.03
C GLY A 115 10.82 0.86 -4.55
N ASP A 116 9.60 1.08 -5.03
CA ASP A 116 9.27 1.23 -6.46
C ASP A 116 10.16 2.24 -7.22
N MET A 117 10.63 3.27 -6.52
CA MET A 117 11.45 4.35 -7.08
C MET A 117 12.97 4.13 -6.99
N ILE A 118 13.43 2.95 -6.55
CA ILE A 118 14.87 2.69 -6.34
C ILE A 118 15.67 2.70 -7.66
N ASN A 119 15.09 2.18 -8.75
CA ASN A 119 15.71 2.21 -10.06
C ASN A 119 15.62 3.63 -10.66
N LYS A 120 16.72 4.38 -10.55
CA LYS A 120 16.79 5.75 -11.08
C LYS A 120 16.76 5.81 -12.61
N LYS A 121 17.09 4.72 -13.30
CA LYS A 121 17.13 4.64 -14.77
C LYS A 121 15.79 4.24 -15.39
N ASP A 122 14.81 3.82 -14.58
CA ASP A 122 13.47 3.53 -15.07
C ASP A 122 12.65 4.81 -15.28
N TYR A 123 13.07 5.62 -16.26
CA TYR A 123 12.41 6.89 -16.56
C TYR A 123 10.94 6.71 -16.96
N GLY A 124 10.61 5.59 -17.60
CA GLY A 124 9.24 5.26 -18.03
C GLY A 124 8.32 5.05 -16.84
N TYR A 125 8.71 4.19 -15.90
CA TYR A 125 7.96 3.97 -14.67
C TYR A 125 7.85 5.23 -13.83
N ARG A 126 8.94 5.99 -13.68
CA ARG A 126 8.94 7.25 -12.92
C ARG A 126 7.95 8.28 -13.50
N ALA A 127 7.93 8.43 -14.83
CA ALA A 127 6.96 9.31 -15.49
C ALA A 127 5.52 8.81 -15.32
N LEU A 128 5.30 7.50 -15.44
CA LEU A 128 4.00 6.88 -15.19
C LEU A 128 3.51 7.14 -13.76
N ARG A 129 4.37 6.94 -12.76
CA ARG A 129 4.05 7.17 -11.35
C ARG A 129 3.65 8.62 -11.11
N VAL A 130 4.41 9.59 -11.64
CA VAL A 130 4.07 11.02 -11.56
C VAL A 130 2.72 11.31 -12.21
N PHE A 131 2.46 10.72 -13.37
CA PHE A 131 1.18 10.86 -14.06
C PHE A 131 0.00 10.30 -13.25
N LEU A 132 0.11 9.07 -12.74
CA LEU A 132 -0.94 8.41 -11.95
C LEU A 132 -1.24 9.13 -10.63
N ARG A 133 -0.22 9.74 -10.04
CA ARG A 133 -0.34 10.55 -8.81
C ARG A 133 -0.65 12.03 -9.09
N SER A 134 -0.95 12.40 -10.33
CA SER A 134 -1.34 13.77 -10.66
C SER A 134 -2.74 14.12 -10.16
N TRP A 135 -2.97 15.40 -9.91
CA TRP A 135 -4.28 15.92 -9.51
C TRP A 135 -5.37 15.63 -10.57
N PHE A 136 -5.00 15.60 -11.86
CA PHE A 136 -5.91 15.29 -12.95
C PHE A 136 -6.41 13.84 -12.88
N ILE A 137 -5.50 12.87 -12.70
CA ILE A 137 -5.89 11.46 -12.51
C ILE A 137 -6.72 11.30 -11.24
N ARG A 138 -6.36 12.02 -10.18
CA ARG A 138 -7.18 12.10 -8.96
C ARG A 138 -8.61 12.58 -9.27
N LEU A 139 -8.80 13.63 -10.08
CA LEU A 139 -10.16 14.06 -10.46
C LEU A 139 -10.90 13.02 -11.29
N VAL A 140 -10.22 12.41 -12.27
CA VAL A 140 -10.81 11.37 -13.12
C VAL A 140 -11.30 10.19 -12.27
N PHE A 141 -10.47 9.69 -11.32
CA PHE A 141 -10.87 8.59 -10.42
C PHE A 141 -11.98 8.96 -9.44
N ASN A 142 -12.17 10.24 -9.11
CA ASN A 142 -13.31 10.69 -8.30
C ASN A 142 -14.65 10.66 -9.07
N ILE A 143 -14.62 10.80 -10.40
CA ILE A 143 -15.82 10.89 -11.24
C ILE A 143 -16.19 9.53 -11.84
N LEU A 144 -15.19 8.70 -12.15
CA LEU A 144 -15.43 7.41 -12.79
C LEU A 144 -16.19 6.44 -11.87
N PRO A 145 -17.13 5.64 -12.41
CA PRO A 145 -17.73 4.55 -11.67
C PRO A 145 -16.66 3.58 -11.16
N SER A 146 -16.82 3.12 -9.92
CA SER A 146 -15.86 2.22 -9.24
C SER A 146 -15.52 0.97 -10.06
N VAL A 147 -16.47 0.44 -10.83
CA VAL A 147 -16.27 -0.71 -11.72
C VAL A 147 -15.27 -0.40 -12.85
N VAL A 148 -15.30 0.81 -13.40
CA VAL A 148 -14.39 1.24 -14.47
C VAL A 148 -12.99 1.43 -13.92
N VAL A 149 -12.87 2.11 -12.78
CA VAL A 149 -11.59 2.28 -12.07
C VAL A 149 -10.97 0.92 -11.75
N TRP A 150 -11.76 -0.03 -11.26
CA TRP A 150 -11.28 -1.38 -10.93
C TRP A 150 -10.83 -2.18 -12.17
N ARG A 151 -11.48 -2.00 -13.34
CA ARG A 151 -11.02 -2.62 -14.59
C ARG A 151 -9.67 -2.05 -15.04
N ILE A 152 -9.49 -0.73 -14.96
CA ILE A 152 -8.22 -0.06 -15.26
C ILE A 152 -7.13 -0.55 -14.30
N ALA A 153 -7.45 -0.58 -13.01
CA ALA A 153 -6.54 -1.05 -11.97
C ALA A 153 -6.08 -2.49 -12.20
N ASN A 154 -6.99 -3.44 -12.50
CA ASN A 154 -6.62 -4.82 -12.81
C ASN A 154 -5.70 -4.94 -14.03
N TYR A 155 -5.95 -4.13 -15.06
CA TYR A 155 -5.10 -4.10 -16.25
C TYR A 155 -3.69 -3.60 -15.91
N MET A 156 -3.60 -2.48 -15.20
CA MET A 156 -2.33 -1.91 -14.75
C MET A 156 -1.58 -2.85 -13.79
N SER A 157 -2.30 -3.50 -12.88
CA SER A 157 -1.76 -4.47 -11.93
C SER A 157 -1.14 -5.68 -12.64
N LYS A 158 -1.77 -6.18 -13.71
CA LYS A 158 -1.17 -7.21 -14.58
C LYS A 158 0.06 -6.71 -15.33
N SER A 159 -0.01 -5.49 -15.88
CA SER A 159 1.09 -4.91 -16.65
C SER A 159 2.32 -4.59 -15.78
N SER A 160 2.13 -4.03 -14.59
CA SER A 160 3.19 -3.75 -13.60
C SER A 160 3.93 -5.02 -13.20
N ARG A 161 3.21 -6.10 -12.86
CA ARG A 161 3.83 -7.40 -12.54
C ARG A 161 4.64 -7.97 -13.70
N GLN A 162 4.18 -7.80 -14.93
CA GLN A 162 4.93 -8.24 -16.12
C GLN A 162 6.16 -7.37 -16.39
N TYR A 163 6.11 -6.09 -16.05
CA TYR A 163 7.20 -5.14 -16.24
C TYR A 163 8.29 -5.31 -15.15
N LEU A 164 7.89 -5.31 -13.88
CA LEU A 164 8.78 -5.59 -12.73
C LEU A 164 9.35 -7.02 -12.80
N GLY A 165 8.53 -8.00 -13.21
CA GLY A 165 8.96 -9.38 -13.42
C GLY A 165 9.93 -9.58 -14.59
N LYS A 166 10.05 -8.62 -15.52
CA LYS A 166 11.08 -8.65 -16.57
C LYS A 166 12.36 -7.91 -16.16
N GLY A 167 12.22 -6.79 -15.46
CA GLY A 167 13.35 -5.96 -15.04
C GLY A 167 14.32 -6.63 -14.06
N PHE A 168 13.85 -7.58 -13.24
CA PHE A 168 14.71 -8.29 -12.28
C PHE A 168 15.57 -9.42 -12.88
N TYR A 169 15.19 -10.01 -14.02
CA TYR A 169 15.97 -11.11 -14.61
C TYR A 169 17.03 -10.66 -15.62
N ASP A 170 16.87 -9.49 -16.25
CA ASP A 170 17.83 -9.00 -17.25
C ASP A 170 19.10 -8.39 -16.62
N GLU A 171 19.08 -7.96 -15.36
CA GLU A 171 20.28 -7.47 -14.65
C GLU A 171 20.94 -8.51 -13.74
N ALA A 172 20.28 -9.63 -13.43
CA ALA A 172 20.82 -10.70 -12.58
C ALA A 172 21.75 -11.69 -13.32
N LEU A 173 22.06 -11.45 -14.60
CA LEU A 173 22.96 -12.26 -15.42
C LEU A 173 24.33 -11.62 -15.68
N PHE A 174 24.66 -10.50 -15.01
CA PHE A 174 25.94 -9.80 -15.21
C PHE A 174 26.71 -9.42 -13.94
N PHE A 175 26.52 -10.14 -12.83
CA PHE A 175 27.50 -10.17 -11.73
C PHE A 175 27.66 -11.59 -11.18
#